data_AF-A0A2P2JAN4-F1
#
_entry.id   AF-A0A2P2JAN4-F1
#
_cell.length_a   1.000
_cell.length_b   1.000
_cell.length_c   1.000
_cell.angle_alpha   90.00
_cell.angle_beta   90.00
_cell.angle_gamma   90.00
#
_symmetry.space_group_name_H-M   'P 1'
#
loop_
_entity.id
_entity.type
_entity.pdbx_description
1 polymer ?
#
loop_
_entity_poly.entity_id
_entity_poly.type
_entity_poly.pdbx_seq_one_letter_code
_entity_poly.pdbx_strand_id
1 'polypeptide(L)'
;MVRTYMVDTTKGRMRIRMKVGLALAVVIGCIAVGTISVRFLENLNWVDSIYLSVTSVTTVGYGDYAFTTLTGRCFAIVWLLVSTLAVARAFLYLTELRIYRRNRIIAKWVLQRKITMGDLIAADINRDGSISKSEFVLYKLREMGKIAEQDILQICNQFDSMDSTNCGKITVADLMESD
;
A
#
# COMPACT_ATOMS: atom_id res chain seq x y z
N MET A 1 -1.40 31.43 -11.52
CA MET A 1 -2.02 30.09 -11.60
C MET A 1 -1.16 29.04 -10.91
N VAL A 2 -1.06 29.01 -9.57
CA VAL A 2 -0.22 28.03 -8.84
C VAL A 2 -0.99 27.43 -7.65
N ARG A 3 -2.28 27.12 -7.83
CA ARG A 3 -3.15 26.61 -6.76
C ARG A 3 -3.61 25.16 -6.94
N THR A 4 -3.04 24.42 -7.89
CA THR A 4 -3.60 23.13 -8.33
C THR A 4 -2.82 21.88 -7.87
N TYR A 5 -1.67 22.03 -7.19
CA TYR A 5 -0.87 20.89 -6.74
C TYR A 5 -1.00 20.57 -5.24
N MET A 6 -2.06 21.04 -4.59
CA MET A 6 -2.49 20.41 -3.34
C MET A 6 -3.10 19.05 -3.69
N VAL A 7 -2.26 18.02 -3.70
CA VAL A 7 -2.68 16.62 -3.59
C VAL A 7 -3.72 16.58 -2.49
N ASP A 8 -4.98 16.39 -2.88
CA ASP A 8 -6.10 16.34 -1.95
C ASP A 8 -6.00 15.04 -1.14
N THR A 9 -5.14 15.07 -0.13
CA THR A 9 -4.90 13.96 0.80
C THR A 9 -6.13 13.62 1.63
N THR A 10 -7.20 14.43 1.54
CA THR A 10 -8.51 14.13 2.13
C THR A 10 -9.34 13.25 1.20
N LYS A 11 -9.36 13.56 -0.10
CA LYS A 11 -10.05 12.78 -1.14
C LYS A 11 -9.47 11.38 -1.33
N GLY A 12 -8.15 11.24 -1.29
CA GLY A 12 -7.49 9.92 -1.30
C GLY A 12 -7.80 9.07 -0.06
N ARG A 13 -7.92 9.70 1.11
CA ARG A 13 -8.21 9.04 2.40
C ARG A 13 -9.62 8.47 2.45
N MET A 14 -10.60 9.20 1.90
CA MET A 14 -12.00 8.75 1.82
C MET A 14 -12.12 7.55 0.88
N ARG A 15 -11.43 7.57 -0.27
CA ARG A 15 -11.43 6.46 -1.25
C ARG A 15 -10.94 5.15 -0.65
N ILE A 16 -9.83 5.16 0.10
CA ILE A 16 -9.28 3.93 0.70
C ILE A 16 -10.23 3.38 1.78
N ARG A 17 -10.79 4.25 2.64
CA ARG A 17 -11.76 3.84 3.66
C ARG A 17 -13.04 3.26 3.04
N MET A 18 -13.56 3.87 1.98
CA MET A 18 -14.71 3.37 1.25
C MET A 18 -14.43 2.02 0.58
N LYS A 19 -13.25 1.82 -0.02
CA LYS A 19 -12.85 0.52 -0.59
C LYS A 19 -12.84 -0.60 0.45
N VAL A 20 -12.26 -0.34 1.63
CA VAL A 20 -12.25 -1.32 2.74
C VAL A 20 -13.66 -1.60 3.25
N GLY A 21 -14.48 -0.56 3.44
CA GLY A 21 -15.87 -0.73 3.87
C GLY A 21 -16.69 -1.55 2.86
N LEU A 22 -16.55 -1.24 1.57
CA LEU A 22 -17.18 -2.00 0.49
C LEU A 22 -16.70 -3.46 0.47
N ALA A 23 -15.40 -3.71 0.60
CA ALA A 23 -14.87 -5.07 0.57
C ALA A 23 -15.35 -5.91 1.77
N LEU A 24 -15.42 -5.33 2.97
CA LEU A 24 -16.02 -6.00 4.14
C LEU A 24 -17.51 -6.28 3.92
N ALA A 25 -18.25 -5.33 3.34
CA ALA A 25 -19.66 -5.53 3.00
C ALA A 25 -19.85 -6.67 1.99
N VAL A 26 -18.97 -6.79 0.99
CA VAL A 26 -19.00 -7.90 0.02
C VAL A 26 -18.76 -9.24 0.73
N VAL A 27 -17.79 -9.34 1.64
CA VAL A 27 -17.53 -10.57 2.41
C VAL A 27 -18.74 -10.97 3.25
N ILE A 28 -19.36 -10.01 3.95
CA ILE A 28 -20.59 -10.25 4.72
C ILE A 28 -21.72 -10.71 3.78
N GLY A 29 -21.84 -10.10 2.60
CA GLY A 29 -22.78 -10.52 1.56
C GLY A 29 -22.56 -11.96 1.09
N CYS A 30 -21.30 -12.37 0.87
CA CYS A 30 -20.96 -13.75 0.51
C CYS A 30 -21.40 -14.75 1.60
N ILE A 31 -21.20 -14.41 2.87
CA ILE A 31 -21.63 -15.24 4.01
C ILE A 31 -23.16 -15.33 4.06
N ALA A 32 -23.87 -14.22 3.86
CA ALA A 32 -25.33 -14.21 3.84
C ALA A 32 -25.90 -15.06 2.70
N VAL A 33 -25.35 -14.93 1.48
CA VAL A 33 -25.73 -15.74 0.32
C VAL A 33 -25.45 -17.22 0.56
N GLY A 34 -24.28 -17.54 1.14
CA GLY A 34 -23.95 -18.92 1.55
C GLY A 34 -24.96 -19.48 2.54
N THR A 35 -25.28 -18.70 3.58
CA THR A 35 -26.19 -19.14 4.65
C THR A 35 -27.58 -19.46 4.10
N ILE A 36 -28.11 -18.57 3.26
CA ILE A 36 -29.41 -18.76 2.61
C ILE A 36 -29.38 -20.00 1.72
N SER A 37 -28.33 -20.15 0.90
CA SER A 37 -28.22 -21.27 -0.04
C SER A 37 -28.10 -22.61 0.68
N VAL A 38 -27.31 -22.68 1.75
CA VAL A 38 -27.17 -23.87 2.61
C VAL A 38 -28.51 -24.21 3.25
N ARG A 39 -29.25 -23.23 3.77
CA ARG A 39 -30.57 -23.46 4.36
C ARG A 39 -31.57 -24.04 3.36
N PHE A 40 -31.58 -23.55 2.13
CA PHE A 40 -32.52 -24.02 1.10
C PHE A 40 -32.10 -25.34 0.44
N LEU A 41 -30.81 -25.54 0.18
CA LEU A 41 -30.31 -26.71 -0.54
C LEU A 41 -30.07 -27.92 0.37
N GLU A 42 -29.58 -27.68 1.59
CA GLU A 42 -29.19 -28.74 2.54
C GLU A 42 -30.16 -28.85 3.73
N ASN A 43 -31.17 -27.97 3.84
CA ASN A 43 -32.15 -27.92 4.95
C ASN A 43 -31.53 -27.86 6.36
N LEU A 44 -30.27 -27.42 6.47
CA LEU A 44 -29.55 -27.25 7.74
C LEU A 44 -30.18 -26.17 8.60
N ASN A 45 -30.02 -26.25 9.92
CA ASN A 45 -30.55 -25.24 10.84
C ASN A 45 -29.89 -23.88 10.59
N TRP A 46 -30.52 -22.77 11.01
CA TRP A 46 -29.96 -21.43 10.75
C TRP A 46 -28.56 -21.24 11.33
N VAL A 47 -28.33 -21.74 12.54
CA VAL A 47 -27.02 -21.66 13.21
C VAL A 47 -25.97 -22.46 12.45
N ASP A 48 -26.28 -23.70 12.08
CA ASP A 48 -25.36 -24.57 11.34
C ASP A 48 -25.08 -24.04 9.93
N SER A 49 -26.08 -23.41 9.29
CA SER A 49 -25.94 -22.78 7.97
C SER A 49 -25.02 -21.57 8.00
N ILE A 50 -25.14 -20.71 9.02
CA ILE A 50 -24.22 -19.58 9.24
C ILE A 50 -22.83 -20.11 9.53
N TYR A 51 -22.73 -21.10 10.41
CA TYR A 51 -21.46 -21.70 10.79
C TYR A 51 -20.72 -22.32 9.59
N LEU A 52 -21.40 -23.14 8.78
CA LEU A 52 -20.83 -23.71 7.56
C LEU A 52 -20.41 -22.61 6.58
N SER A 53 -21.22 -21.55 6.45
CA SER A 53 -20.92 -20.47 5.52
C SER A 53 -19.71 -19.64 5.95
N VAL A 54 -19.62 -19.29 7.23
CA VAL A 54 -18.49 -18.54 7.81
C VAL A 54 -17.22 -19.37 7.72
N THR A 55 -17.24 -20.63 8.17
CA THR A 55 -16.06 -21.51 8.16
C THR A 55 -15.55 -21.79 6.74
N SER A 56 -16.45 -21.86 5.75
CA SER A 56 -16.06 -22.05 4.35
C SER A 56 -15.50 -20.77 3.70
N VAL A 57 -16.15 -19.61 3.90
CA VAL A 57 -15.68 -18.33 3.35
C VAL A 57 -14.35 -17.90 3.97
N THR A 58 -14.16 -18.18 5.27
CA THR A 58 -12.91 -17.92 5.99
C THR A 58 -11.84 -18.98 5.73
N THR A 59 -12.14 -20.00 4.91
CA THR A 59 -11.23 -21.10 4.57
C THR A 59 -10.74 -21.92 5.76
N VAL A 60 -11.46 -21.88 6.89
CA VAL A 60 -11.16 -22.70 8.08
C VAL A 60 -11.58 -24.15 7.83
N GLY A 61 -12.81 -24.35 7.36
CA GLY A 61 -13.31 -25.63 6.83
C GLY A 61 -13.10 -26.84 7.75
N TYR A 62 -13.66 -26.82 8.97
CA TYR A 62 -13.51 -27.93 9.92
C TYR A 62 -14.03 -29.29 9.41
N GLY A 63 -15.00 -29.29 8.50
CA GLY A 63 -15.51 -30.51 7.85
C GLY A 63 -16.54 -31.28 8.69
N ASP A 64 -17.01 -30.71 9.79
CA ASP A 64 -18.13 -31.17 10.60
C ASP A 64 -19.49 -31.04 9.89
N TYR A 65 -19.66 -29.97 9.12
CA TYR A 65 -20.79 -29.80 8.19
C TYR A 65 -20.28 -29.67 6.75
N ALA A 66 -21.04 -30.21 5.79
CA ALA A 66 -20.66 -30.17 4.37
C ALA A 66 -21.89 -30.23 3.46
N PHE A 67 -21.70 -29.81 2.20
CA PHE A 67 -22.72 -29.93 1.15
C PHE A 67 -22.87 -31.40 0.74
N THR A 68 -24.01 -32.00 1.07
CA THR A 68 -24.32 -33.40 0.79
C THR A 68 -25.08 -33.58 -0.53
N THR A 69 -25.92 -32.61 -0.89
CA THR A 69 -26.74 -32.67 -2.11
C THR A 69 -25.91 -32.39 -3.36
N LEU A 70 -26.30 -33.00 -4.48
CA LEU A 70 -25.64 -32.77 -5.77
C LEU A 70 -25.70 -31.29 -6.17
N THR A 71 -26.86 -30.67 -6.00
CA THR A 71 -27.11 -29.25 -6.27
C THR A 71 -26.31 -28.34 -5.34
N GLY A 72 -26.24 -28.67 -4.04
CA GLY A 72 -25.43 -27.95 -3.05
C GLY A 72 -23.95 -27.99 -3.37
N ARG A 73 -23.43 -29.14 -3.82
CA ARG A 73 -22.03 -29.28 -4.23
C ARG A 73 -21.68 -28.45 -5.47
N CYS A 74 -22.53 -28.47 -6.51
CA CYS A 74 -22.34 -27.63 -7.69
C CYS A 74 -22.33 -26.13 -7.33
N PHE A 75 -23.26 -25.71 -6.47
CA PHE A 75 -23.29 -24.34 -5.95
C PHE A 75 -22.00 -24.01 -5.17
N ALA A 76 -21.59 -24.90 -4.26
CA ALA A 76 -20.43 -24.69 -3.41
C ALA A 76 -19.15 -24.45 -4.21
N ILE A 77 -18.93 -25.19 -5.30
CA ILE A 77 -17.75 -25.01 -6.17
C ILE A 77 -17.67 -23.56 -6.67
N VAL A 78 -18.75 -23.06 -7.27
CA VAL A 78 -18.77 -21.70 -7.84
C VAL A 78 -18.72 -20.66 -6.72
N TRP A 79 -19.52 -20.85 -5.67
CA TRP A 79 -19.64 -19.90 -4.57
C TRP A 79 -18.35 -19.76 -3.76
N LEU A 80 -17.64 -20.86 -3.49
CA LEU A 80 -16.37 -20.82 -2.76
C LEU A 80 -15.27 -20.14 -3.59
N LEU A 81 -15.22 -20.35 -4.90
CA LEU A 81 -14.29 -19.63 -5.78
C LEU A 81 -14.53 -18.11 -5.74
N VAL A 82 -15.79 -17.68 -5.82
CA VAL A 82 -16.13 -16.24 -5.74
C VAL A 82 -15.83 -15.69 -4.35
N SER A 83 -16.18 -16.43 -3.29
CA SER A 83 -16.02 -15.98 -1.90
C SER A 83 -14.55 -15.87 -1.50
N THR A 84 -13.71 -16.82 -1.90
CA THR A 84 -12.26 -16.78 -1.65
C THR A 84 -11.60 -15.59 -2.33
N LEU A 85 -11.97 -15.29 -3.59
CA LEU A 85 -11.51 -14.08 -4.27
C LEU A 85 -11.97 -12.79 -3.57
N ALA A 86 -13.21 -12.75 -3.08
CA ALA A 86 -13.73 -11.61 -2.33
C ALA A 86 -12.93 -11.37 -1.04
N VAL A 87 -12.65 -12.43 -0.27
CA VAL A 87 -11.85 -12.37 0.95
C VAL A 87 -10.41 -11.94 0.65
N ALA A 88 -9.79 -12.49 -0.41
CA ALA A 88 -8.44 -12.10 -0.82
C ALA A 88 -8.38 -10.59 -1.17
N ARG A 89 -9.36 -10.08 -1.90
CA ARG A 89 -9.47 -8.64 -2.20
C ARG A 89 -9.68 -7.80 -0.93
N ALA A 90 -10.52 -8.26 -0.01
CA ALA A 90 -10.72 -7.57 1.27
C ALA A 90 -9.42 -7.47 2.06
N PHE A 91 -8.61 -8.53 2.07
CA PHE A 91 -7.30 -8.52 2.72
C PHE A 91 -6.34 -7.52 2.07
N LEU A 92 -6.27 -7.48 0.73
CA LEU A 92 -5.43 -6.51 0.01
C LEU A 92 -5.82 -5.06 0.33
N TYR A 93 -7.11 -4.74 0.36
CA TYR A 93 -7.52 -3.37 0.73
C TYR A 93 -7.22 -3.04 2.20
N LEU A 94 -7.28 -4.03 3.09
CA LEU A 94 -6.92 -3.84 4.49
C LEU A 94 -5.41 -3.60 4.65
N THR A 95 -4.57 -4.33 3.91
CA THR A 95 -3.11 -4.11 3.91
C THR A 95 -2.77 -2.75 3.32
N GLU A 96 -3.40 -2.34 2.21
CA GLU A 96 -3.27 -0.98 1.65
C GLU A 96 -3.61 0.09 2.71
N LEU A 97 -4.71 -0.07 3.44
CA LEU A 97 -5.09 0.86 4.51
C LEU A 97 -4.04 0.91 5.64
N ARG A 98 -3.50 -0.24 6.04
CA ARG A 98 -2.46 -0.34 7.08
C ARG A 98 -1.17 0.33 6.64
N ILE A 99 -0.70 0.06 5.41
CA ILE A 99 0.48 0.67 4.81
C ILE A 99 0.29 2.18 4.72
N TYR A 100 -0.88 2.63 4.25
CA TYR A 100 -1.19 4.05 4.13
C TYR A 100 -1.13 4.79 5.47
N ARG A 101 -1.65 4.18 6.55
CA ARG A 101 -1.53 4.75 7.91
C ARG A 101 -0.08 4.78 8.38
N ARG A 102 0.66 3.69 8.19
CA ARG A 102 2.07 3.60 8.61
C ARG A 102 2.93 4.63 7.90
N ASN A 103 2.85 4.74 6.58
CA ASN A 103 3.63 5.69 5.79
C ASN A 103 3.41 7.14 6.26
N ARG A 104 2.19 7.49 6.68
CA ARG A 104 1.88 8.83 7.23
C ARG A 104 2.47 9.07 8.61
N ILE A 105 2.45 8.06 9.48
CA ILE A 105 3.04 8.15 10.82
C ILE A 105 4.55 8.34 10.69
N ILE A 106 5.20 7.52 9.86
CA ILE A 106 6.63 7.61 9.58
C ILE A 106 6.97 8.98 9.00
N ALA A 107 6.24 9.44 7.97
CA ALA A 107 6.48 10.76 7.38
C ALA A 107 6.38 11.90 8.40
N LYS A 108 5.35 11.89 9.27
CA LYS A 108 5.23 12.90 10.33
C LYS A 108 6.37 12.82 11.34
N TRP A 109 6.72 11.61 11.76
CA TRP A 109 7.80 11.38 12.73
C TRP A 109 9.14 11.87 12.17
N VAL A 110 9.47 11.52 10.92
CA VAL A 110 10.69 11.96 10.23
C VAL A 110 10.74 13.49 10.10
N LEU A 111 9.62 14.14 9.78
CA LEU A 111 9.56 15.60 9.63
C LEU A 111 9.68 16.36 10.96
N GLN A 112 9.18 15.80 12.07
CA GLN A 112 9.23 16.44 13.39
C GLN A 112 10.51 16.11 14.19
N ARG A 113 11.25 15.07 13.80
CA ARG A 113 12.51 14.68 14.42
C ARG A 113 13.60 15.75 14.21
N LYS A 114 14.19 16.22 15.31
CA LYS A 114 15.36 17.09 15.32
C LYS A 114 16.58 16.37 14.72
N ILE A 115 17.41 17.10 13.99
CA ILE A 115 18.62 16.58 13.34
C ILE A 115 19.73 16.44 14.39
N THR A 116 20.47 15.34 14.34
CA THR A 116 21.62 15.06 15.21
C THR A 116 22.94 15.20 14.44
N MET A 117 24.08 15.30 15.13
CA MET A 117 25.39 15.44 14.46
C MET A 117 25.70 14.29 13.48
N GLY A 118 25.35 13.05 13.83
CA GLY A 118 25.49 11.91 12.92
C GLY A 118 24.57 11.99 11.70
N ASP A 119 23.40 12.61 11.85
CA ASP A 119 22.48 12.86 10.73
C ASP A 119 23.03 13.96 9.80
N LEU A 120 23.85 14.88 10.33
CA LEU A 120 24.51 15.89 9.50
C LEU A 120 25.51 15.25 8.56
N ILE A 121 26.36 14.36 9.10
CA ILE A 121 27.37 13.62 8.34
C ILE A 121 26.72 12.73 7.26
N ALA A 122 25.56 12.14 7.57
CA ALA A 122 24.83 11.31 6.61
C ALA A 122 24.10 12.10 5.51
N ALA A 123 23.83 13.39 5.75
CA ALA A 123 23.12 14.26 4.83
C ALA A 123 24.04 15.08 3.92
N ASP A 124 25.28 15.32 4.35
CA ASP A 124 26.33 16.04 3.62
C ASP A 124 26.86 15.16 2.46
N ILE A 125 26.34 15.40 1.25
CA ILE A 125 26.65 14.59 0.06
C ILE A 125 27.95 15.09 -0.58
N ASN A 126 28.12 16.42 -0.63
CA ASN A 126 29.28 17.07 -1.27
C ASN A 126 30.50 17.22 -0.36
N ARG A 127 30.39 16.88 0.94
CA ARG A 127 31.44 16.95 1.96
C ARG A 127 31.98 18.37 2.18
N ASP A 128 31.13 19.37 2.06
CA ASP A 128 31.51 20.78 2.28
C ASP A 128 31.45 21.20 3.77
N GLY A 129 31.02 20.30 4.66
CA GLY A 129 30.92 20.55 6.09
C GLY A 129 29.69 21.37 6.49
N SER A 130 28.80 21.64 5.55
CA SER A 130 27.50 22.28 5.75
C SER A 130 26.38 21.43 5.14
N ILE A 131 25.12 21.82 5.34
CA ILE A 131 23.98 21.12 4.71
C ILE A 131 23.15 22.15 3.97
N SER A 132 23.14 22.01 2.65
CA SER A 132 22.27 22.77 1.79
C SER A 132 20.80 22.38 2.00
N LYS A 133 19.89 23.28 1.63
CA LYS A 133 18.44 22.98 1.68
C LYS A 133 18.08 21.75 0.83
N SER A 134 18.76 21.55 -0.30
CA SER A 134 18.62 20.39 -1.18
C SER A 134 19.02 19.09 -0.49
N GLU A 135 20.18 19.05 0.17
CA GLU A 135 20.65 17.88 0.92
C GLU A 135 19.75 17.55 2.09
N PHE A 136 19.28 18.56 2.82
CA PHE A 136 18.31 18.36 3.89
C PHE A 136 17.00 17.72 3.38
N VAL A 137 16.52 18.17 2.21
CA VAL A 137 15.33 17.59 1.57
C VAL A 137 15.60 16.15 1.13
N LEU A 138 16.73 15.87 0.47
CA LEU A 138 17.10 14.52 0.05
C LEU A 138 17.22 13.56 1.24
N TYR A 139 17.88 13.99 2.32
CA TYR A 139 17.98 13.24 3.56
C TYR A 139 16.61 12.91 4.15
N LYS A 140 15.71 13.90 4.28
CA LYS A 140 14.34 13.65 4.80
C LYS A 140 13.52 12.76 3.86
N LEU A 141 13.71 12.84 2.54
CA LEU A 141 13.05 11.96 1.57
C LEU A 141 13.56 10.51 1.67
N ARG A 142 14.87 10.34 1.86
CA ARG A 142 15.53 9.05 2.12
C ARG A 142 15.02 8.41 3.41
N GLU A 143 15.03 9.15 4.52
CA GLU A 143 14.51 8.67 5.82
C GLU A 143 13.01 8.33 5.79
N MET A 144 12.22 9.00 4.94
CA MET A 144 10.81 8.64 4.71
C MET A 144 10.64 7.38 3.84
N GLY A 145 11.73 6.80 3.32
CA GLY A 145 11.72 5.66 2.41
C GLY A 145 11.12 5.99 1.03
N LYS A 146 11.16 7.26 0.60
CA LYS A 146 10.62 7.68 -0.70
C LYS A 146 11.62 7.57 -1.84
N ILE A 147 12.90 7.61 -1.52
CA ILE A 147 14.00 7.55 -2.47
C ILE A 147 15.03 6.58 -1.89
N ALA A 148 15.51 5.62 -2.69
CA ALA A 148 16.58 4.73 -2.26
C ALA A 148 17.94 5.44 -2.36
N GLU A 149 18.89 5.05 -1.53
CA GLU A 149 20.24 5.61 -1.58
C GLU A 149 20.92 5.37 -2.95
N GLN A 150 20.66 4.22 -3.56
CA GLN A 150 21.15 3.88 -4.90
C GLN A 150 20.65 4.87 -5.95
N ASP A 151 19.37 5.28 -5.88
CA ASP A 151 18.80 6.25 -6.82
C ASP A 151 19.49 7.62 -6.67
N ILE A 152 19.79 8.03 -5.44
CA ILE A 152 20.51 9.29 -5.17
C ILE A 152 21.90 9.22 -5.78
N LEU A 153 22.64 8.12 -5.56
CA LEU A 153 23.99 7.95 -6.10
C LEU A 153 24.00 7.93 -7.63
N GLN A 154 23.03 7.27 -8.27
CA GLN A 154 22.92 7.27 -9.73
C GLN A 154 22.68 8.67 -10.30
N ILE A 155 21.79 9.44 -9.68
CA ILE A 155 21.50 10.82 -10.09
C ILE A 155 22.72 11.71 -9.88
N CYS A 156 23.43 11.55 -8.75
CA CYS A 156 24.68 12.27 -8.49
C CYS A 156 25.75 11.92 -9.54
N ASN A 157 25.98 10.63 -9.83
CA ASN A 157 26.95 10.22 -10.84
C ASN A 157 26.62 10.79 -12.24
N GLN A 158 25.33 10.85 -12.57
CA GLN A 158 24.88 11.46 -13.82
C GLN A 158 25.15 12.96 -13.83
N PHE A 159 24.91 13.65 -12.72
CA PHE A 159 25.22 15.05 -12.56
C PHE A 159 26.73 15.30 -12.71
N ASP A 160 27.56 14.50 -12.04
CA ASP A 160 29.02 14.61 -12.07
C ASP A 160 29.57 14.35 -13.48
N SER A 161 28.93 13.48 -14.27
CA SER A 161 29.30 13.26 -15.68
C SER A 161 29.00 14.45 -16.58
N MET A 162 28.02 15.28 -16.20
CA MET A 162 27.63 16.49 -16.94
C MET A 162 28.37 17.74 -16.45
N ASP A 163 28.87 17.75 -15.21
CA ASP A 163 29.62 18.88 -14.66
C ASP A 163 31.11 18.75 -15.00
N SER A 164 31.45 18.97 -16.28
CA SER A 164 32.83 18.96 -16.78
C SER A 164 33.76 19.92 -16.04
N THR A 165 33.20 21.01 -15.52
CA THR A 165 33.94 22.04 -14.77
C THR A 165 34.04 21.74 -13.27
N ASN A 166 33.39 20.68 -12.79
CA ASN A 166 33.30 20.28 -11.38
C ASN A 166 32.95 21.46 -10.46
N CYS A 167 32.09 22.36 -10.94
CA CYS A 167 31.74 23.59 -10.25
C CYS A 167 30.50 23.45 -9.35
N GLY A 168 29.93 22.24 -9.29
CA GLY A 168 28.70 21.91 -8.59
C GLY A 168 27.45 22.46 -9.28
N LYS A 169 27.56 22.84 -10.55
CA LYS A 169 26.48 23.45 -11.35
C LYS A 169 26.63 23.03 -12.81
N ILE A 170 25.52 22.66 -13.43
CA ILE A 170 25.50 22.46 -14.88
C ILE A 170 25.35 23.84 -15.54
N THR A 171 26.37 24.25 -16.28
CA THR A 171 26.37 25.50 -17.03
C THR A 171 25.99 25.27 -18.50
N VAL A 172 25.70 26.35 -19.21
CA VAL A 172 25.40 26.27 -20.65
C VAL A 172 26.61 25.75 -21.44
N ALA A 173 27.84 26.03 -20.98
CA ALA A 173 29.05 25.51 -21.61
C ALA A 173 29.13 23.98 -21.51
N ASP A 174 28.81 23.42 -20.35
CA ASP A 174 28.81 21.96 -20.15
C ASP A 174 27.78 21.24 -21.05
N LEU A 175 26.64 21.89 -21.32
CA LEU A 175 25.61 21.38 -22.23
C LEU A 175 25.97 21.53 -23.71
N MET A 176 26.87 22.45 -24.06
CA MET A 176 27.34 22.64 -25.44
C MET A 176 28.50 21.70 -25.82
N GLU A 177 29.22 21.15 -24.84
CA GLU A 177 30.28 20.15 -25.06
C GLU A 177 29.75 18.70 -25.16
N SER A 178 28.47 18.46 -24.84
CA SER A 178 27.85 17.13 -24.78
C SER A 178 27.02 16.73 -26.02
N ASP A 179 26.97 17.59 -27.06
CA ASP A 179 26.41 17.32 -28.40
C ASP A 179 27.52 16.98 -29.43
#